data_AF-A0A9E5P026-F1
#
_entry.id   AF-A0A9E5P026-F1
#
_cell.length_a   1.000
_cell.length_b   1.000
_cell.length_c   1.000
_cell.angle_alpha   90.00
_cell.angle_beta   90.00
_cell.angle_gamma   90.00
#
_symmetry.space_group_name_H-M   'P 1'
#
loop_
_entity.id
_entity.type
_entity.pdbx_description
1 polymer ?
#
loop_
_entity_poly.entity_id
_entity_poly.type
_entity_poly.pdbx_seq_one_letter_code
_entity_poly.pdbx_strand_id
1 'polypeptide(L)' 'MKKFRSISATMLFLILVAKLVTSSANEKPICTDLTDQRYPAISGDRIVWADVRNGNWETYMYDLRTGKKNR' A
#
# COMPACT_ATOMS: atom_id res chain seq x y z
N MET A 1 18.14 19.92 -39.81
CA MET A 1 17.40 18.66 -39.54
C MET A 1 18.04 17.96 -38.35
N LYS A 2 17.32 17.84 -37.21
CA LYS A 2 17.87 17.22 -35.99
C LYS A 2 17.96 15.70 -36.21
N LYS A 3 19.17 15.12 -36.20
CA LYS A 3 19.37 13.67 -36.34
C LYS A 3 18.90 12.98 -35.06
N PHE A 4 17.78 12.27 -35.12
CA PHE A 4 17.35 11.40 -34.03
C PHE A 4 18.26 10.17 -34.03
N ARG A 5 18.99 9.95 -32.94
CA ARG A 5 19.78 8.74 -32.74
C ARG A 5 18.81 7.59 -32.45
N SER A 6 18.87 6.52 -33.25
CA SER A 6 18.04 5.32 -33.05
C SER A 6 18.44 4.60 -31.76
N ILE A 7 17.44 4.11 -31.02
CA ILE A 7 17.64 3.32 -29.81
C ILE A 7 17.83 1.86 -30.24
N SER A 8 18.94 1.22 -29.80
CA SER A 8 19.25 -0.17 -30.11
C SER A 8 18.22 -1.14 -29.53
N ALA A 9 17.97 -2.28 -30.20
CA ALA A 9 17.06 -3.33 -29.74
C ALA A 9 17.41 -3.86 -28.33
N THR A 10 18.71 -3.89 -27.98
CA THR A 10 19.16 -4.27 -26.63
C THR A 10 18.78 -3.23 -25.58
N MET A 11 18.81 -1.94 -25.95
CA MET A 11 18.40 -0.84 -25.07
C MET A 11 16.87 -0.84 -24.89
N LEU A 12 16.11 -1.15 -25.94
CA LEU A 12 14.66 -1.40 -25.86
C LEU A 12 14.33 -2.57 -24.94
N PHE A 13 15.09 -3.67 -25.02
CA PHE A 13 14.91 -4.83 -24.15
C PHE A 13 15.23 -4.50 -22.68
N LEU A 14 16.32 -3.78 -22.42
CA LEU A 14 16.67 -3.33 -21.07
C LEU A 14 15.61 -2.37 -20.49
N ILE A 15 15.05 -1.48 -21.31
CA ILE A 15 13.95 -0.60 -20.89
C ILE A 15 12.68 -1.40 -20.58
N LEU A 16 12.38 -2.45 -21.36
CA LEU A 16 11.24 -3.32 -21.11
C LEU A 16 11.40 -4.11 -19.81
N VAL A 17 12.59 -4.69 -19.56
CA VAL A 17 12.91 -5.40 -18.31
C VAL A 17 12.85 -4.47 -17.11
N ALA A 18 13.42 -3.26 -17.20
CA ALA A 18 13.40 -2.29 -16.11
C ALA A 18 11.96 -1.88 -15.72
N LYS A 19 11.06 -1.72 -16.70
CA LYS A 19 9.63 -1.45 -16.45
C LYS A 19 8.92 -2.61 -15.76
N LEU A 20 9.27 -3.85 -16.11
CA LEU A 20 8.67 -5.06 -15.53
C LEU A 20 9.19 -5.38 -14.12
N VAL A 21 10.39 -4.90 -13.76
CA VAL A 21 11.04 -5.16 -12.46
C VAL A 21 10.76 -4.04 -11.43
N THR A 22 9.95 -3.04 -11.76
CA THR A 22 9.62 -1.98 -10.80
C THR A 22 8.47 -2.42 -9.88
N SER A 23 8.77 -2.80 -8.65
CA SER A 23 7.75 -2.96 -7.61
C SER A 23 7.27 -1.59 -7.15
N SER A 24 6.16 -1.11 -7.71
CA SER A 24 5.43 0.02 -7.15
C SER A 24 4.77 -0.45 -5.84
N ALA A 25 5.29 -0.01 -4.69
CA ALA A 25 4.61 -0.19 -3.43
C ALA A 25 3.45 0.81 -3.36
N ASN A 26 2.24 0.36 -3.69
CA ASN A 26 1.04 1.17 -3.52
C ASN A 26 0.58 1.08 -2.06
N GLU A 27 0.47 2.22 -1.39
CA GLU A 27 -0.11 2.28 -0.05
C GLU A 27 -1.62 1.99 -0.11
N LYS A 28 -2.12 1.28 0.89
CA LYS A 28 -3.54 0.96 1.01
C LYS A 28 -4.04 1.41 2.39
N PRO A 29 -5.07 2.27 2.46
CA PRO A 29 -5.66 2.63 3.74
C PRO A 29 -6.38 1.42 4.35
N ILE A 30 -6.15 1.16 5.64
CA ILE A 30 -6.83 0.11 6.41
C ILE A 30 -8.13 0.64 7.01
N CYS A 31 -8.12 1.89 7.46
CA CYS A 31 -9.26 2.63 8.00
C CYS A 31 -9.37 3.99 7.30
N THR A 32 -10.59 4.41 6.98
CA THR A 32 -10.89 5.72 6.36
C THR A 32 -12.02 6.45 7.11
N ASP A 33 -12.31 6.01 8.33
CA ASP A 33 -13.32 6.65 9.18
C ASP A 33 -12.80 8.00 9.67
N LEU A 34 -13.71 8.96 9.89
CA LEU A 34 -13.35 10.36 10.16
C LEU A 34 -12.90 10.63 11.61
N THR A 35 -13.00 9.64 12.48
CA THR A 35 -12.66 9.75 13.90
C THR A 35 -11.17 9.62 14.15
N ASP A 36 -10.73 9.88 15.39
CA ASP A 36 -9.30 9.82 15.71
C ASP A 36 -8.84 8.35 15.78
N GLN A 37 -7.78 8.01 15.03
CA GLN A 37 -7.14 6.70 15.06
C GLN A 37 -5.73 6.79 15.63
N ARG A 38 -5.43 5.95 16.62
CA ARG A 38 -4.16 5.97 17.35
C ARG A 38 -3.57 4.60 17.59
N TYR A 39 -2.29 4.59 17.97
CA TYR A 39 -1.56 3.43 18.46
C TYR A 39 -1.66 2.19 17.54
N PRO A 40 -1.38 2.32 16.23
CA PRO A 40 -1.40 1.15 15.35
C PRO A 40 -0.28 0.18 15.75
N ALA A 41 -0.58 -1.11 15.73
CA ALA A 41 0.40 -2.18 15.87
C ALA A 41 0.13 -3.28 14.85
N ILE A 42 1.18 -4.00 14.47
CA ILE A 42 1.11 -5.12 13.50
C ILE A 42 1.83 -6.34 14.06
N SER A 43 1.20 -7.51 13.92
CA SER A 43 1.79 -8.80 14.23
C SER A 43 1.30 -9.84 13.23
N GLY A 44 2.21 -10.34 12.39
CA GLY A 44 1.86 -11.22 11.27
C GLY A 44 0.86 -10.54 10.33
N ASP A 45 -0.25 -11.22 10.06
CA ASP A 45 -1.32 -10.72 9.18
C ASP A 45 -2.34 -9.83 9.89
N ARG A 46 -2.13 -9.45 11.15
CA ARG A 46 -3.11 -8.68 11.93
C ARG A 46 -2.60 -7.29 12.20
N ILE A 47 -3.43 -6.31 11.85
CA ILE A 47 -3.24 -4.90 12.18
C ILE A 47 -4.26 -4.55 13.25
N VAL A 48 -3.84 -3.92 14.33
CA VAL A 48 -4.74 -3.39 15.37
C VAL A 48 -4.52 -1.90 15.54
N TRP A 49 -5.57 -1.16 15.88
CA TRP A 49 -5.50 0.28 16.19
C TRP A 49 -6.61 0.68 17.16
N ALA A 50 -6.43 1.79 17.86
CA ALA A 50 -7.46 2.41 18.67
C ALA A 50 -8.26 3.42 17.82
N ASP A 51 -9.58 3.43 17.94
CA ASP A 51 -10.47 4.34 17.21
C ASP A 51 -11.63 4.80 18.11
N VAL A 52 -12.01 6.07 18.02
CA VAL A 52 -13.04 6.71 18.88
C VAL A 52 -14.29 7.09 18.09
N ARG A 53 -15.00 6.09 17.55
CA ARG A 53 -16.21 6.32 16.73
C ARG A 53 -17.41 6.79 17.52
N ASN A 54 -17.55 6.30 18.75
CA ASN A 54 -18.74 6.51 19.59
C ASN A 54 -18.40 7.22 20.90
N GLY A 55 -17.38 8.08 20.90
CA GLY A 55 -16.91 8.81 22.09
C GLY A 55 -16.09 7.98 23.10
N ASN A 56 -16.01 6.66 22.91
CA ASN A 56 -15.15 5.76 23.66
C ASN A 56 -14.03 5.21 22.78
N TRP A 57 -12.84 5.07 23.36
CA TRP A 57 -11.71 4.39 22.71
C TRP A 57 -11.96 2.90 22.65
N GLU A 58 -11.91 2.36 21.44
CA GLU A 58 -12.07 0.92 21.20
C GLU A 58 -10.96 0.41 20.32
N THR A 59 -10.62 -0.86 20.48
CA THR A 59 -9.61 -1.51 19.65
C THR A 59 -10.30 -2.10 18.44
N TYR A 60 -9.74 -1.86 17.26
CA TYR A 60 -10.17 -2.46 16.01
C TYR A 60 -9.05 -3.30 15.44
N MET A 61 -9.42 -4.30 14.64
CA MET A 61 -8.49 -5.20 13.99
C MET A 61 -8.82 -5.36 12.50
N TYR A 62 -7.77 -5.47 11.69
CA TYR A 62 -7.84 -5.86 10.29
C TYR A 62 -6.95 -7.08 10.06
N ASP A 63 -7.53 -8.11 9.47
CA ASP A 63 -6.81 -9.31 9.05
C ASP A 63 -6.45 -9.19 7.56
N LEU A 64 -5.15 -9.07 7.27
CA LEU A 64 -4.58 -8.90 5.93
C LEU A 64 -4.85 -10.11 5.02
N ARG A 65 -4.99 -11.30 5.60
CA ARG A 65 -5.21 -12.55 4.85
C ARG A 65 -6.64 -12.66 4.34
N THR A 66 -7.60 -12.23 5.14
CA THR A 66 -9.03 -12.35 4.85
C THR A 66 -9.68 -11.04 4.42
N GLY A 67 -9.00 -9.91 4.63
CA GLY A 67 -9.52 -8.56 4.39
C GLY A 67 -10.68 -8.17 5.33
N LYS A 68 -10.87 -8.88 6.44
CA LYS A 68 -11.98 -8.64 7.37
C LYS A 68 -11.60 -7.65 8.46
N LYS A 69 -12.53 -6.74 8.76
CA LYS A 69 -12.48 -5.80 9.89
C LYS A 69 -13.29 -6.34 11.05
N ASN A 70 -12.69 -6.38 12.23
CA ASN A 70 -13.36 -6.73 13.49
C ASN A 70 -13.17 -5.58 14.50
N ARG A 71 -14.14 -5.45 15.41
CA ARG A 71 -14.08 -4.63 16.63
C ARG A 71 -13.79 -5.54 17.81
#